data_AF-A0A2V9HWE3-F1
#
_entry.id   AF-A0A2V9HWE3-F1
#
_cell.length_a   1.000
_cell.length_b   1.000
_cell.length_c   1.000
_cell.angle_alpha   90.00
_cell.angle_beta   90.00
_cell.angle_gamma   90.00
#
_symmetry.space_group_name_H-M   'P 1'
#
loop_
_entity.id
_entity.type
_entity.pdbx_description
1 polymer ?
#
loop_
_entity_poly.entity_id
_entity_poly.type
_entity_poly.pdbx_seq_one_letter_code
_entity_poly.pdbx_strand_id
1 'polypeptide(L)'
;MRRYLITSCLVLAVFTLILATQAKADSIDDFTYQAGGNTYTWQLPSSPTISADSFLPDVAFGITGVVFFENDIPQDPGAFSFRSLNLGGGLSLGDLIQGTFPIIASDFQIYGGSEDAPTFLTGTFGLTDYTSDGNGLPATLTITAVPEPSSLMLLATGMLALLGLALKKTVVSRLNVLGA
;
A
#
# COMPACT_ATOMS: atom_id res chain seq x y z
N MET A 1 31.66 -32.12 -19.30
CA MET A 1 30.43 -31.42 -19.74
C MET A 1 29.46 -31.10 -18.59
N ARG A 2 29.16 -32.03 -17.68
CA ARG A 2 28.18 -31.84 -16.57
C ARG A 2 28.52 -30.74 -15.54
N ARG A 3 29.82 -30.41 -15.33
CA ARG A 3 30.25 -29.34 -14.41
C ARG A 3 29.96 -27.93 -14.96
N TYR A 4 30.18 -27.71 -16.26
CA TYR A 4 29.94 -26.41 -16.92
C TYR A 4 28.44 -26.03 -16.97
N LEU A 5 27.56 -27.03 -17.03
CA LEU A 5 26.11 -26.85 -16.97
C LEU A 5 25.63 -26.33 -15.60
N ILE A 6 26.20 -26.85 -14.51
CA ILE A 6 25.86 -26.42 -13.15
C ILE A 6 26.36 -24.99 -12.91
N THR A 7 27.58 -24.68 -13.33
CA THR A 7 28.15 -23.33 -13.22
C THR A 7 27.36 -22.31 -14.04
N SER A 8 26.93 -22.68 -15.25
CA SER A 8 26.13 -21.79 -16.11
C SER A 8 24.73 -21.52 -15.53
N CYS A 9 24.06 -22.51 -14.94
CA CYS A 9 22.77 -22.30 -14.27
C CYS A 9 22.89 -21.42 -13.01
N LEU A 10 23.98 -21.56 -12.26
CA LEU A 10 24.19 -20.77 -11.04
C LEU A 10 24.50 -19.30 -11.37
N VAL A 11 25.26 -19.04 -12.44
CA VAL A 11 25.48 -17.69 -12.96
C VAL A 11 24.18 -17.09 -13.49
N LEU A 12 23.35 -17.85 -14.21
CA LEU A 12 22.05 -17.37 -14.70
C LEU A 12 21.11 -16.99 -13.54
N ALA A 13 21.06 -17.80 -12.48
CA ALA A 13 20.24 -17.54 -11.29
C ALA A 13 20.68 -16.26 -10.54
N VAL A 14 21.99 -16.03 -10.43
CA VAL A 14 22.55 -14.81 -9.83
C VAL A 14 22.23 -13.58 -10.69
N PHE A 15 22.30 -13.69 -12.02
CA PHE A 15 21.91 -12.60 -12.92
C PHE A 15 20.41 -12.28 -12.86
N THR A 16 19.53 -13.29 -12.70
CA THR A 16 18.08 -13.04 -12.51
C THR A 16 17.76 -12.40 -11.15
N LEU A 17 18.58 -12.66 -10.11
CA LEU A 17 18.44 -12.01 -8.80
C LEU A 17 18.85 -10.53 -8.82
N ILE A 18 19.82 -10.16 -9.66
CA ILE A 18 20.28 -8.77 -9.80
C ILE A 18 19.32 -7.96 -10.71
N LEU A 19 18.66 -8.64 -11.65
CA LEU A 19 17.66 -8.05 -12.55
C LEU A 19 16.23 -8.05 -11.99
N ALA A 20 16.01 -8.59 -10.79
CA ALA A 20 14.75 -8.44 -10.09
C ALA A 20 14.62 -6.96 -9.69
N THR A 21 14.06 -6.16 -10.60
CA THR A 21 13.46 -4.87 -10.26
C THR A 21 12.69 -5.06 -8.99
N GLN A 22 12.96 -4.22 -7.98
CA GLN A 22 12.24 -4.19 -6.72
C GLN A 22 10.75 -4.26 -7.07
N ALA A 23 10.16 -5.44 -6.93
CA ALA A 23 8.73 -5.60 -7.09
C ALA A 23 8.18 -4.89 -5.87
N LYS A 24 7.82 -3.62 -6.03
CA LYS A 24 7.05 -2.91 -5.03
C LYS A 24 5.73 -3.65 -4.99
N ALA A 25 5.53 -4.49 -3.97
CA ALA A 25 4.17 -4.73 -3.57
C ALA A 25 3.63 -3.36 -3.16
N ASP A 26 2.47 -2.97 -3.67
CA ASP A 26 1.85 -1.73 -3.23
C ASP A 26 1.55 -1.90 -1.74
N SER A 27 2.32 -1.23 -0.88
CA SER A 27 2.14 -1.36 0.57
C SER A 27 0.79 -0.75 0.92
N ILE A 28 0.02 -1.41 1.78
CA ILE A 28 -1.22 -0.85 2.29
C ILE A 28 -0.88 -0.06 3.55
N ASP A 29 -1.29 1.19 3.60
CA ASP A 29 -1.13 2.05 4.77
C ASP A 29 -2.43 2.08 5.58
N ASP A 30 -2.29 2.08 6.90
CA ASP A 30 -3.39 2.25 7.85
C ASP A 30 -3.58 3.74 8.14
N PHE A 31 -4.83 4.21 8.08
CA PHE A 31 -5.21 5.57 8.38
C PHE A 31 -6.10 5.60 9.61
N THR A 32 -5.79 6.47 10.55
CA THR A 32 -6.61 6.74 11.74
C THR A 32 -6.83 8.24 11.88
N TYR A 33 -8.07 8.67 11.76
CA TYR A 33 -8.49 10.07 11.89
C TYR A 33 -9.31 10.26 13.15
N GLN A 34 -9.01 11.30 13.92
CA GLN A 34 -9.69 11.60 15.18
C GLN A 34 -10.12 13.06 15.22
N ALA A 35 -11.41 13.30 15.41
CA ALA A 35 -12.00 14.64 15.54
C ALA A 35 -13.27 14.58 16.39
N GLY A 36 -13.49 15.58 17.25
CA GLY A 36 -14.74 15.71 18.01
C GLY A 36 -15.11 14.52 18.92
N GLY A 37 -14.15 13.66 19.26
CA GLY A 37 -14.39 12.43 20.02
C GLY A 37 -14.71 11.19 19.18
N ASN A 38 -14.86 11.34 17.86
CA ASN A 38 -14.99 10.23 16.92
C ASN A 38 -13.64 9.79 16.39
N THR A 39 -13.52 8.49 16.08
CA THR A 39 -12.37 7.89 15.40
C THR A 39 -12.83 7.23 14.11
N TYR A 40 -12.19 7.57 13.00
CA TYR A 40 -12.41 6.94 11.71
C TYR A 40 -11.16 6.17 11.29
N THR A 41 -11.34 4.95 10.79
CA THR A 41 -10.22 4.12 10.31
C THR A 41 -10.50 3.57 8.94
N TRP A 42 -9.46 3.54 8.10
CA TRP A 42 -9.51 2.95 6.76
C TRP A 42 -8.12 2.54 6.31
N GLN A 43 -8.07 1.84 5.18
CA GLN A 43 -6.83 1.37 4.56
C GLN A 43 -6.81 1.77 3.09
N LEU A 44 -5.65 2.23 2.62
CA LEU A 44 -5.41 2.54 1.21
C LEU A 44 -4.01 2.09 0.81
N PRO A 45 -3.78 1.79 -0.48
CA PRO A 45 -2.43 1.63 -0.97
C PRO A 45 -1.62 2.92 -0.76
N SER A 46 -0.33 2.79 -0.45
CA SER A 46 0.56 3.93 -0.17
C SER A 46 0.78 4.79 -1.41
N SER A 47 0.74 4.19 -2.60
CA SER A 47 0.83 4.88 -3.88
C SER A 47 -0.29 4.42 -4.83
N PRO A 48 -1.54 4.84 -4.57
CA PRO A 48 -2.70 4.34 -5.31
C PRO A 48 -2.63 4.76 -6.78
N THR A 49 -3.05 3.87 -7.67
CA THR A 49 -3.25 4.23 -9.09
C THR A 49 -4.56 5.00 -9.22
N ILE A 50 -4.49 6.22 -9.74
CA ILE A 50 -5.67 7.09 -9.89
C ILE A 50 -6.16 7.07 -11.35
N SER A 51 -7.47 6.94 -11.53
CA SER A 51 -8.10 7.03 -12.85
C SER A 51 -8.05 8.46 -13.40
N ALA A 52 -7.98 8.62 -14.72
CA ALA A 52 -7.86 9.93 -15.38
C ALA A 52 -9.03 10.90 -15.11
N ASP A 53 -10.18 10.39 -14.69
CA ASP A 53 -11.38 11.14 -14.30
C ASP A 53 -11.46 11.44 -12.79
N SER A 54 -10.53 10.90 -11.99
CA SER A 54 -10.52 10.99 -10.54
C SER A 54 -9.45 11.93 -9.98
N PHE A 55 -8.80 12.74 -10.82
CA PHE A 55 -7.88 13.78 -10.38
C PHE A 55 -8.00 15.07 -11.18
N LEU A 56 -7.57 16.15 -10.53
CA LEU A 56 -7.36 17.46 -11.13
C LEU A 56 -5.91 17.86 -10.81
N PRO A 57 -5.06 18.06 -11.84
CA PRO A 57 -3.67 18.44 -11.64
C PRO A 57 -3.53 19.66 -10.74
N ASP A 58 -2.57 19.61 -9.80
CA ASP A 58 -2.26 20.66 -8.82
C ASP A 58 -3.39 20.99 -7.84
N VAL A 59 -4.47 20.21 -7.82
CA VAL A 59 -5.70 20.52 -7.07
C VAL A 59 -6.05 19.41 -6.09
N ALA A 60 -6.42 18.24 -6.59
CA ALA A 60 -6.89 17.12 -5.77
C ALA A 60 -7.01 15.82 -6.56
N PHE A 61 -7.07 14.69 -5.85
CA PHE A 61 -7.54 13.42 -6.38
C PHE A 61 -8.58 12.78 -5.46
N GLY A 62 -9.34 11.83 -6.01
CA GLY A 62 -10.39 11.11 -5.31
C GLY A 62 -10.28 9.59 -5.43
N ILE A 63 -10.73 8.89 -4.39
CA ILE A 63 -10.82 7.44 -4.33
C ILE A 63 -12.20 7.08 -3.79
N THR A 64 -12.96 6.28 -4.54
CA THR A 64 -14.32 5.88 -4.18
C THR A 64 -14.40 4.40 -3.81
N GLY A 65 -15.42 4.03 -3.04
CA GLY A 65 -15.66 2.63 -2.66
C GLY A 65 -14.71 2.14 -1.57
N VAL A 66 -14.21 3.07 -0.75
CA VAL A 66 -13.27 2.76 0.34
C VAL A 66 -14.07 2.30 1.55
N VAL A 67 -13.79 1.10 2.04
CA VAL A 67 -14.36 0.61 3.30
C VAL A 67 -13.70 1.37 4.45
N PHE A 68 -14.52 1.89 5.35
CA PHE A 68 -14.06 2.57 6.55
C PHE A 68 -14.93 2.21 7.76
N PHE A 69 -14.41 2.50 8.93
CA PHE A 69 -15.08 2.31 10.21
C PHE A 69 -15.19 3.64 10.92
N GLU A 70 -16.29 3.85 11.63
CA GLU A 70 -16.47 4.94 12.58
C GLU A 70 -16.64 4.32 13.96
N ASN A 71 -15.76 4.65 14.89
CA ASN A 71 -15.75 4.11 16.26
C ASN A 71 -15.82 2.57 16.29
N ASP A 72 -15.00 1.92 15.45
CA ASP A 72 -14.96 0.46 15.24
C ASP A 72 -16.22 -0.17 14.62
N ILE A 73 -17.18 0.65 14.17
CA ILE A 73 -18.40 0.20 13.50
C ILE A 73 -18.22 0.36 11.98
N PRO A 74 -18.35 -0.73 11.18
CA PRO A 74 -18.28 -0.65 9.73
C PRO A 74 -19.35 0.30 9.18
N GLN A 75 -18.95 1.16 8.25
CA GLN A 75 -19.85 2.04 7.51
C GLN A 75 -20.01 1.59 6.06
N ASP A 76 -20.94 2.21 5.35
CA ASP A 76 -21.05 2.05 3.91
C ASP A 76 -19.78 2.59 3.21
N PRO A 77 -19.35 2.02 2.06
CA PRO A 77 -18.14 2.47 1.38
C PRO A 77 -18.18 3.97 1.02
N GLY A 78 -17.15 4.70 1.43
CA GLY A 78 -17.04 6.14 1.27
C GLY A 78 -16.27 6.58 0.02
N ALA A 79 -16.36 7.87 -0.27
CA ALA A 79 -15.54 8.58 -1.23
C ALA A 79 -14.59 9.54 -0.52
N PHE A 80 -13.30 9.30 -0.68
CA PHE A 80 -12.24 10.16 -0.17
C PHE A 80 -11.78 11.12 -1.26
N SER A 81 -11.51 12.37 -0.88
CA SER A 81 -10.84 13.35 -1.73
C SER A 81 -9.68 13.97 -0.96
N PHE A 82 -8.50 14.00 -1.57
CA PHE A 82 -7.26 14.49 -0.98
C PHE A 82 -6.80 15.72 -1.75
N ARG A 83 -6.51 16.80 -1.04
CA ARG A 83 -6.27 18.12 -1.64
C ARG A 83 -4.81 18.51 -1.57
N SER A 84 -4.34 19.20 -2.61
CA SER A 84 -3.03 19.83 -2.62
C SER A 84 -3.03 21.08 -1.72
N LEU A 85 -1.86 21.59 -1.37
CA LEU A 85 -1.73 22.87 -0.64
C LEU A 85 -2.32 24.06 -1.41
N ASN A 86 -2.49 23.98 -2.74
CA ASN A 86 -3.14 25.04 -3.53
C ASN A 86 -4.63 25.22 -3.17
N LEU A 87 -5.26 24.17 -2.62
CA LEU A 87 -6.61 24.21 -2.05
C LEU A 87 -6.61 24.12 -0.51
N GLY A 88 -5.50 24.46 0.14
CA GLY A 88 -5.39 24.41 1.60
C GLY A 88 -5.17 23.01 2.19
N GLY A 89 -4.97 21.98 1.35
CA GLY A 89 -4.61 20.64 1.78
C GLY A 89 -5.75 19.85 2.44
N GLY A 90 -5.34 18.78 3.13
CA GLY A 90 -6.16 17.89 3.93
C GLY A 90 -6.92 16.86 3.09
N LEU A 91 -8.06 16.43 3.65
CA LEU A 91 -8.92 15.41 3.06
C LEU A 91 -10.39 15.70 3.31
N SER A 92 -11.25 15.04 2.55
CA SER A 92 -12.66 14.90 2.88
C SER A 92 -13.11 13.47 2.68
N LEU A 93 -14.07 13.05 3.50
CA LEU A 93 -14.78 11.79 3.39
C LEU A 93 -16.24 12.12 3.15
N GLY A 94 -16.80 11.64 2.04
CA GLY A 94 -18.22 11.67 1.75
C GLY A 94 -18.81 10.27 1.79
N ASP A 95 -19.91 10.11 2.51
CA ASP A 95 -20.80 8.95 2.37
C ASP A 95 -21.79 9.26 1.23
N LEU A 96 -21.60 8.60 0.09
CA LEU A 96 -22.41 8.84 -1.10
C LEU A 96 -23.83 8.27 -0.99
N ILE A 97 -24.06 7.32 -0.08
CA ILE A 97 -25.38 6.69 0.13
C ILE A 97 -26.22 7.59 1.03
N GLN A 98 -25.62 8.08 2.12
CA GLN A 98 -26.30 8.94 3.09
C GLN A 98 -26.27 10.43 2.69
N GLY A 99 -25.39 10.83 1.76
CA GLY A 99 -25.23 12.21 1.33
C GLY A 99 -24.60 13.10 2.40
N THR A 100 -23.80 12.53 3.30
CA THR A 100 -23.14 13.22 4.41
C THR A 100 -21.63 13.32 4.17
N PHE A 101 -20.99 14.30 4.82
CA PHE A 101 -19.54 14.48 4.78
C PHE A 101 -18.98 14.39 6.20
N PRO A 102 -18.73 13.18 6.73
CA PRO A 102 -18.26 13.00 8.11
C PRO A 102 -16.86 13.57 8.39
N ILE A 103 -16.06 13.83 7.35
CA ILE A 103 -14.75 14.48 7.48
C ILE A 103 -14.64 15.58 6.43
N ILE A 104 -14.29 16.79 6.88
CA ILE A 104 -13.89 17.92 6.03
C ILE A 104 -12.66 18.55 6.68
N ALA A 105 -11.49 18.00 6.41
CA ALA A 105 -10.24 18.39 7.06
C ALA A 105 -9.33 19.22 6.13
N SER A 106 -8.67 20.27 6.64
CA SER A 106 -7.67 21.06 5.89
C SER A 106 -6.32 21.19 6.61
N ASP A 107 -5.45 22.03 6.06
CA ASP A 107 -4.22 22.63 6.61
C ASP A 107 -2.92 22.00 6.11
N PHE A 108 -2.90 20.68 5.89
CA PHE A 108 -1.71 19.97 5.44
C PHE A 108 -1.98 19.09 4.23
N GLN A 109 -1.12 19.15 3.22
CA GLN A 109 -1.10 18.14 2.17
C GLN A 109 -0.42 16.87 2.71
N ILE A 110 -1.16 15.77 2.66
CA ILE A 110 -0.79 14.47 3.26
C ILE A 110 -0.20 13.48 2.25
N TYR A 111 0.13 13.95 1.05
CA TYR A 111 0.72 13.16 -0.02
C TYR A 111 1.79 13.97 -0.77
N GLY A 112 2.78 13.28 -1.32
CA GLY A 112 3.70 13.79 -2.32
C GLY A 112 3.40 13.22 -3.71
N GLY A 113 4.21 13.58 -4.70
CA GLY A 113 3.96 13.23 -6.09
C GLY A 113 2.89 14.11 -6.74
N SER A 114 2.47 13.75 -7.95
CA SER A 114 1.38 14.38 -8.68
C SER A 114 0.06 13.66 -8.40
N GLU A 115 -1.07 14.33 -8.64
CA GLU A 115 -2.40 13.79 -8.33
C GLU A 115 -2.79 12.56 -9.17
N ASP A 116 -2.10 12.30 -10.28
CA ASP A 116 -2.25 11.08 -11.11
C ASP A 116 -1.40 9.89 -10.62
N ALA A 117 -0.39 10.15 -9.79
CA ALA A 117 0.48 9.16 -9.17
C ALA A 117 0.92 9.61 -7.75
N PRO A 118 -0.02 9.76 -6.81
CA PRO A 118 0.29 10.28 -5.49
C PRO A 118 0.97 9.20 -4.63
N THR A 119 1.74 9.64 -3.64
CA THR A 119 2.27 8.78 -2.58
C THR A 119 1.96 9.40 -1.22
N PHE A 120 1.24 8.69 -0.36
CA PHE A 120 0.91 9.19 0.97
C PHE A 120 2.15 9.37 1.85
N LEU A 121 2.14 10.43 2.66
CA LEU A 121 3.19 10.72 3.62
C LEU A 121 2.85 10.01 4.94
N THR A 122 3.72 9.13 5.41
CA THR A 122 3.55 8.50 6.73
C THR A 122 3.83 9.49 7.86
N GLY A 123 3.10 9.39 8.97
CA GLY A 123 3.30 10.23 10.15
C GLY A 123 1.99 10.63 10.82
N THR A 124 2.08 11.61 11.72
CA THR A 124 0.92 12.20 12.40
C THR A 124 0.80 13.65 11.99
N PHE A 125 -0.37 14.04 11.49
CA PHE A 125 -0.70 15.36 10.99
C PHE A 125 -1.78 15.99 11.86
N GLY A 126 -1.54 17.20 12.35
CA GLY A 126 -2.58 18.03 12.95
C GLY A 126 -3.37 18.72 11.84
N LEU A 127 -4.69 18.55 11.83
CA LEU A 127 -5.60 19.11 10.84
C LEU A 127 -6.73 19.86 11.55
N THR A 128 -7.50 20.65 10.81
CA THR A 128 -8.75 21.25 11.30
C THR A 128 -9.94 20.65 10.56
N ASP A 129 -10.89 20.08 11.31
CA ASP A 129 -12.14 19.50 10.79
C ASP A 129 -13.28 20.53 10.80
N TYR A 130 -13.91 20.76 9.66
CA TYR A 130 -15.01 21.71 9.49
C TYR A 130 -16.39 21.04 9.39
N THR A 131 -16.50 19.75 9.74
CA THR A 131 -17.75 18.98 9.63
C THR A 131 -18.83 19.47 10.61
N SER A 132 -18.47 19.76 11.85
CA SER A 132 -19.42 20.07 12.93
C SER A 132 -19.87 21.53 12.98
N ASP A 133 -18.93 22.45 12.81
CA ASP A 133 -19.15 23.88 12.88
C ASP A 133 -18.08 24.58 12.03
N GLY A 134 -18.48 25.61 11.28
CA GLY A 134 -17.56 26.34 10.40
C GLY A 134 -16.37 27.03 11.11
N ASN A 135 -16.28 26.92 12.44
CA ASN A 135 -15.15 27.39 13.24
C ASN A 135 -13.96 26.42 13.22
N GLY A 136 -14.18 25.16 12.83
CA GLY A 136 -13.16 24.14 12.80
C GLY A 136 -12.86 23.53 14.18
N LEU A 137 -12.78 22.21 14.23
CA LEU A 137 -12.33 21.46 15.40
C LEU A 137 -10.92 20.91 15.19
N PRO A 138 -10.05 20.89 16.21
CA PRO A 138 -8.78 20.21 16.11
C PRO A 138 -8.97 18.73 15.79
N ALA A 139 -8.27 18.26 14.78
CA ALA A 139 -8.27 16.88 14.33
C ALA A 139 -6.85 16.35 14.17
N THR A 140 -6.72 15.03 14.22
CA THR A 140 -5.44 14.34 14.06
C THR A 140 -5.60 13.21 13.07
N LEU A 141 -4.74 13.18 12.05
CA LEU A 141 -4.61 12.06 11.14
C LEU A 141 -3.29 11.35 11.38
N THR A 142 -3.33 10.04 11.60
CA THR A 142 -2.13 9.19 11.66
C THR A 142 -2.14 8.22 10.49
N ILE A 143 -1.05 8.20 9.73
CA ILE A 143 -0.81 7.30 8.59
C ILE A 143 0.38 6.42 8.94
N THR A 144 0.16 5.12 9.06
CA THR A 144 1.21 4.14 9.36
C THR A 144 1.37 3.16 8.22
N ALA A 145 2.60 3.04 7.71
CA ALA A 145 2.93 2.01 6.74
C ALA A 145 2.86 0.63 7.37
N VAL A 146 2.10 -0.29 6.75
CA VAL A 146 2.15 -1.70 7.12
C VAL A 146 3.39 -2.30 6.47
N PRO A 147 4.34 -2.86 7.25
CA PRO A 147 5.56 -3.43 6.69
C PRO A 147 5.21 -4.53 5.68
N GLU A 148 5.76 -4.42 4.46
CA GLU A 148 5.61 -5.48 3.47
C GLU A 148 6.18 -6.80 4.03
N PRO A 149 5.46 -7.93 3.88
CA PRO A 149 6.08 -9.23 4.13
C PRO A 149 7.28 -9.37 3.19
N SER A 150 8.42 -9.80 3.72
CA SER A 150 9.69 -9.86 3.00
C SER A 150 9.61 -10.80 1.80
N SER A 151 9.22 -10.27 0.64
CA SER A 151 9.15 -10.99 -0.64
C SER A 151 10.47 -11.67 -1.00
N LEU A 152 11.60 -11.11 -0.52
CA LEU A 152 12.92 -11.74 -0.60
C LEU A 152 13.06 -13.02 0.24
N MET A 153 12.46 -13.08 1.44
CA MET A 153 12.41 -14.32 2.23
C MET A 153 11.53 -15.37 1.55
N LEU A 154 10.39 -14.97 0.98
CA LEU A 154 9.54 -15.89 0.23
C LEU A 154 10.26 -16.44 -1.01
N LEU A 155 10.96 -15.59 -1.76
CA LEU A 155 11.78 -16.02 -2.89
C LEU A 155 12.93 -16.93 -2.46
N ALA A 156 13.64 -16.58 -1.38
CA ALA A 156 14.74 -17.37 -0.85
C ALA A 156 14.27 -18.76 -0.38
N THR A 157 13.14 -18.83 0.33
CA THR A 157 12.54 -20.10 0.77
C THR A 157 12.05 -20.93 -0.42
N GLY A 158 11.43 -20.31 -1.42
CA GLY A 158 11.05 -20.97 -2.67
C GLY A 158 12.25 -21.57 -3.42
N MET A 159 13.35 -20.83 -3.53
CA MET A 159 14.58 -21.33 -4.15
C MET A 159 15.21 -22.49 -3.37
N LEU A 160 15.23 -22.41 -2.03
CA LEU A 160 15.73 -23.50 -1.18
C LEU A 160 14.89 -24.77 -1.34
N ALA A 161 13.56 -24.65 -1.43
CA ALA A 161 12.67 -25.78 -1.67
C ALA A 161 12.96 -26.46 -3.03
N LEU A 162 13.14 -25.66 -4.09
CA LEU A 162 13.48 -26.18 -5.43
C LEU A 162 14.84 -26.87 -5.45
N LEU A 163 15.86 -26.30 -4.78
CA LEU A 163 17.18 -26.91 -4.63
C LEU A 163 17.09 -28.24 -3.88
N GLY A 164 16.32 -28.31 -2.79
CA GLY A 164 16.07 -29.54 -2.04
C GLY A 164 15.44 -30.65 -2.90
N LEU A 165 14.42 -30.32 -3.68
CA LEU A 165 13.78 -31.24 -4.63
C LEU A 165 14.74 -31.75 -5.71
N ALA A 166 15.55 -30.86 -6.30
CA ALA A 166 16.54 -31.23 -7.30
C ALA A 166 17.62 -32.16 -6.74
N LEU A 167 18.11 -31.90 -5.52
CA LEU A 167 19.07 -32.76 -4.83
C LEU A 167 18.49 -34.14 -4.53
N LYS A 168 17.23 -34.21 -4.05
CA LYS A 168 16.54 -35.47 -3.74
C LYS A 168 16.40 -36.36 -4.99
N LYS A 169 16.03 -35.78 -6.14
CA LYS A 169 15.89 -36.49 -7.42
C LYS A 169 17.23 -37.04 -7.93
N THR A 170 18.32 -36.31 -7.69
CA THR A 170 19.68 -36.69 -8.12
C THR A 170 20.24 -37.86 -7.29
N VAL A 171 19.93 -37.91 -5.99
CA VAL A 171 20.34 -39.01 -5.10
C VAL A 171 19.61 -40.31 -5.44
N VAL A 172 18.29 -40.26 -5.64
CA VAL A 172 17.49 -41.45 -6.02
C VAL A 172 17.94 -42.03 -7.37
N SER A 173 18.23 -41.17 -8.36
CA SER A 173 18.74 -41.61 -9.65
C SER A 173 20.10 -42.33 -9.58
N ARG A 174 20.96 -41.99 -8.62
CA ARG A 174 22.28 -42.65 -8.46
C ARG A 174 22.18 -43.99 -7.72
N LEU A 175 21.25 -44.13 -6.78
CA LEU A 175 21.00 -45.38 -6.08
C LEU A 175 20.44 -46.47 -7.02
N ASN A 176 19.56 -46.10 -7.95
CA ASN A 176 19.03 -47.04 -8.95
C ASN A 176 20.08 -47.53 -9.98
N VAL A 177 21.20 -46.82 -10.14
CA VAL A 177 22.28 -47.19 -11.06
C VAL A 177 23.32 -48.09 -10.41
N LEU A 178 23.39 -48.13 -9.06
CA LEU A 178 24.31 -48.98 -8.30
C LEU A 178 23.66 -50.29 -7.82
N GLY A 179 22.35 -50.45 -8.01
CA GLY A 179 21.59 -51.64 -7.65
C GLY A 179 21.25 -52.56 -8.83
N ALA A 180 21.85 -52.34 -10.00
CA ALA A 180 21.77 -53.19 -11.19
C ALA A 180 23.20 -53.64 -11.57
#